data_AF-V2WU64-F1
#
_entry.id   AF-V2WU64-F1
#
_cell.length_a   1.000
_cell.length_b   1.000
_cell.length_c   1.000
_cell.angle_alpha   90.00
_cell.angle_beta   90.00
_cell.angle_gamma   90.00
#
_symmetry.space_group_name_H-M   'P 1'
#
loop_
_entity.id
_entity.type
_entity.pdbx_description
1 polymer ?
#
loop_
_entity_poly.entity_id
_entity_poly.type
_entity_poly.pdbx_seq_one_letter_code
_entity_poly.pdbx_strand_id
1 'polypeptide(L)'
;MTPEHSPPATPIGKRDFNTDLENLSADAVTVTVSDPYSLKSKLRDPNDIAELRKRGNSSIKKKVGKFYEEQNEKIEAMLKSLENHAKEGSDDAKDNALKVRIAIQASFICNCLLSVLQLYAAISSLSLSFFATAADSVFDPGANYILNWLHRRSHRVDPHKYPGGGARLTTIGNIVYSFAMLTVSIILVAFSIQDLATHKAGDENELHVPSVVAVGVAFLTKLLLFLYCYSTRNSSSQVQVLWEDHRNDLFINGFGIFTSSAGAKIRWWIDPMGAILISVVIIVSWTRTSIEQFGHLAGKTAPHEFIQLVIYKALTFSDEIEKIDSCKAYHSGEKYIVEVDIVMPPETPLWKTHDVSQDLQDQLEKLPMVERAFVHVDHEVSHKPEHRKMI
;
A
#
# COMPACT_ATOMS: atom_id res chain seq x y z
N MET A 1 -47.47 57.05 17.67
CA MET A 1 -46.77 57.18 18.96
C MET A 1 -45.78 56.05 19.05
N THR A 2 -44.52 56.40 18.77
CA THR A 2 -43.34 55.54 18.65
C THR A 2 -42.76 55.22 20.03
N PRO A 3 -42.29 54.00 20.30
CA PRO A 3 -41.58 53.67 21.53
C PRO A 3 -40.09 54.07 21.46
N GLU A 4 -39.55 54.43 22.62
CA GLU A 4 -38.24 55.01 22.89
C GLU A 4 -37.04 54.17 22.41
N HIS A 5 -36.07 54.86 21.80
CA HIS A 5 -34.73 54.35 21.51
C HIS A 5 -33.84 54.42 22.76
N SER A 6 -33.23 53.28 23.12
CA SER A 6 -32.18 53.18 24.14
C SER A 6 -30.87 53.84 23.68
N PRO A 7 -30.04 54.37 24.60
CA PRO A 7 -28.81 55.10 24.26
C PRO A 7 -27.66 54.18 23.82
N PRO A 8 -26.68 54.68 23.04
CA PRO A 8 -25.56 53.89 22.54
C PRO A 8 -24.53 53.58 23.63
N ALA A 9 -23.97 52.38 23.56
CA ALA A 9 -22.95 51.88 24.48
C ALA A 9 -21.61 52.66 24.36
N THR A 10 -21.04 52.99 25.51
CA THR A 10 -19.74 53.64 25.72
C THR A 10 -18.58 52.75 25.22
N PRO A 11 -17.54 53.31 24.57
CA PRO A 11 -16.42 52.51 24.07
C PRO A 11 -15.52 52.04 25.22
N ILE A 12 -15.40 50.72 25.37
CA ILE A 12 -14.42 50.08 26.27
C ILE A 12 -13.02 50.31 25.68
N GLY A 13 -12.12 50.81 26.53
CA GLY A 13 -10.79 51.31 26.16
C GLY A 13 -9.92 50.30 25.40
N LYS A 14 -9.12 50.84 24.47
CA LYS A 14 -8.01 50.15 23.82
C LYS A 14 -7.07 49.62 24.90
N ARG A 15 -7.02 48.29 25.06
CA ARG A 15 -5.89 47.60 25.70
C ARG A 15 -4.79 47.48 24.66
N ASP A 16 -3.62 47.98 25.01
CA ASP A 16 -2.39 47.81 24.25
C ASP A 16 -2.03 46.32 24.16
N PHE A 17 -2.39 45.68 23.04
CA PHE A 17 -1.96 44.34 22.66
C PHE A 17 -0.56 44.41 22.06
N ASN A 18 0.42 44.80 22.86
CA ASN A 18 1.83 44.75 22.44
C ASN A 18 2.76 44.59 23.64
N THR A 19 2.51 43.55 24.44
CA THR A 19 3.53 42.97 25.32
C THR A 19 3.13 41.52 25.60
N ASP A 20 4.07 40.59 25.37
CA ASP A 20 4.09 39.21 25.86
C ASP A 20 3.31 38.13 25.09
N LEU A 21 3.34 38.13 23.75
CA LEU A 21 2.95 36.96 22.93
C LEU A 21 4.11 35.97 22.67
N GLU A 22 5.35 36.31 23.02
CA GLU A 22 6.53 35.46 22.77
C GLU A 22 6.98 34.61 23.97
N ASN A 23 6.35 34.76 25.15
CA ASN A 23 6.67 33.99 26.36
C ASN A 23 5.59 32.99 26.80
N LEU A 24 4.60 32.74 25.94
CA LEU A 24 3.60 31.67 26.10
C LEU A 24 3.78 30.57 25.04
N SER A 25 5.03 30.20 24.75
CA SER A 25 5.37 28.79 24.46
C SER A 25 5.37 28.05 25.80
N ALA A 26 4.24 27.99 26.51
CA ALA A 26 3.36 26.83 26.45
C ALA A 26 4.20 25.56 26.55
N ASP A 27 4.55 25.28 27.80
CA ASP A 27 4.81 23.95 28.33
C ASP A 27 4.21 22.89 27.43
N ALA A 28 5.07 21.94 27.05
CA ALA A 28 4.66 20.73 26.38
C ALA A 28 3.37 20.21 27.05
N VAL A 29 2.25 20.29 26.33
CA VAL A 29 1.18 19.31 26.49
C VAL A 29 1.80 18.01 26.01
N THR A 30 2.65 17.43 26.85
CA THR A 30 2.90 16.00 26.90
C THR A 30 1.51 15.44 27.14
N VAL A 31 0.79 15.16 26.06
CA VAL A 31 -0.29 14.18 26.10
C VAL A 31 0.37 12.98 26.75
N THR A 32 0.03 12.73 28.00
CA THR A 32 0.52 11.58 28.73
C THR A 32 -0.01 10.39 27.97
N VAL A 33 0.80 9.89 27.04
CA VAL A 33 0.53 8.66 26.32
C VAL A 33 0.40 7.61 27.40
N SER A 34 -0.86 7.25 27.68
CA SER A 34 -1.21 6.23 28.66
C SER A 34 -0.48 4.96 28.25
N ASP A 35 0.49 4.54 29.05
CA ASP A 35 1.25 3.31 28.87
C ASP A 35 1.01 2.40 30.08
N PRO A 36 -0.23 1.89 30.26
CA PRO A 36 -0.60 1.12 31.44
C PRO A 36 0.22 -0.16 31.59
N TYR A 37 0.81 -0.65 30.49
CA TYR A 37 1.65 -1.85 30.46
C TYR A 37 3.16 -1.54 30.49
N SER A 38 3.56 -0.27 30.65
CA SER A 38 4.96 0.16 30.73
C SER A 38 5.82 -0.33 29.56
N LEU A 39 5.27 -0.41 28.35
CA LEU A 39 5.97 -0.84 27.14
C LEU A 39 7.18 0.06 26.82
N LYS A 40 7.14 1.35 27.17
CA LYS A 40 8.28 2.27 27.02
C LYS A 40 9.54 1.76 27.69
N SER A 41 9.40 1.07 28.83
CA SER A 41 10.54 0.51 29.57
C SER A 41 11.25 -0.64 28.84
N LYS A 42 10.60 -1.22 27.81
CA LYS A 42 11.14 -2.31 27.00
C LYS A 42 11.85 -1.82 25.74
N LEU A 43 11.81 -0.53 25.43
CA LEU A 43 12.54 0.05 24.31
C LEU A 43 14.06 -0.11 24.53
N ARG A 44 14.75 -0.51 23.47
CA ARG A 44 16.21 -0.61 23.45
C ARG A 44 16.80 0.64 22.78
N ASP A 45 17.92 1.15 23.29
CA ASP A 45 18.58 2.31 22.68
C ASP A 45 19.00 2.00 21.21
N PRO A 46 18.69 2.90 20.25
CA PRO A 46 19.06 2.70 18.84
C PRO A 46 20.57 2.49 18.62
N ASN A 47 21.42 3.11 19.44
CA ASN A 47 22.87 2.95 19.34
C ASN A 47 23.31 1.54 19.78
N ASP A 48 22.69 0.97 20.82
CA ASP A 48 22.93 -0.41 21.23
C ASP A 48 22.54 -1.40 20.12
N ILE A 49 21.43 -1.16 19.42
CA ILE A 49 20.98 -1.98 18.29
C ILE A 49 22.00 -1.88 17.14
N ALA A 50 22.47 -0.67 16.83
CA ALA A 50 23.48 -0.43 15.81
C ALA A 50 24.82 -1.13 16.14
N GLU A 51 25.22 -1.15 17.41
CA GLU A 51 26.39 -1.90 17.87
C GLU A 51 26.23 -3.41 17.70
N LEU A 52 25.06 -3.96 18.03
CA LEU A 52 24.75 -5.39 17.82
C LEU A 52 24.85 -5.81 16.35
N ARG A 53 24.53 -4.90 15.41
CA ARG A 53 24.72 -5.13 13.96
C ARG A 53 26.18 -4.98 13.51
N LYS A 54 26.92 -4.00 14.03
CA LYS A 54 28.32 -3.74 13.63
C LYS A 54 29.31 -4.78 14.14
N ARG A 55 29.12 -5.31 15.36
CA ARG A 55 30.08 -6.22 16.03
C ARG A 55 29.89 -7.72 15.72
N GLY A 56 29.08 -8.09 14.73
CA GLY A 56 28.63 -9.48 14.55
C GLY A 56 29.14 -10.21 13.31
N ASN A 57 30.26 -10.93 13.42
CA ASN A 57 30.61 -12.01 12.47
C ASN A 57 29.65 -13.24 12.57
N SER A 58 28.70 -13.23 13.51
CA SER A 58 27.71 -14.30 13.71
C SER A 58 26.32 -13.84 13.27
N SER A 59 25.70 -14.60 12.35
CA SER A 59 24.31 -14.46 11.87
C SER A 59 23.30 -14.24 13.01
N ILE A 60 23.58 -14.76 14.21
CA ILE A 60 22.74 -14.64 15.40
C ILE A 60 22.66 -13.18 15.89
N LYS A 61 23.78 -12.46 15.99
CA LYS A 61 23.77 -11.07 16.50
C LYS A 61 23.01 -10.11 15.58
N LYS A 62 23.11 -10.34 14.26
CA LYS A 62 22.35 -9.58 13.25
C LYS A 62 20.85 -9.85 13.38
N LYS A 63 20.45 -11.11 13.62
CA LYS A 63 19.05 -11.48 13.90
C LYS A 63 18.52 -10.83 15.18
N VAL A 64 19.33 -10.81 16.25
CA VAL A 64 18.97 -10.16 17.52
C VAL A 64 18.83 -8.65 17.36
N GLY A 65 19.74 -7.99 16.64
CA GLY A 65 19.61 -6.55 16.33
C GLY A 65 18.32 -6.25 15.56
N LYS A 66 18.02 -7.04 14.52
CA LYS A 66 16.77 -6.90 13.76
C LYS A 66 15.53 -7.12 14.63
N PHE A 67 15.58 -8.09 15.55
CA PHE A 67 14.49 -8.34 16.49
C PHE A 67 14.19 -7.12 17.39
N TYR A 68 15.23 -6.48 17.94
CA TYR A 68 15.04 -5.28 18.77
C TYR A 68 14.58 -4.06 17.96
N GLU A 69 14.99 -3.95 16.70
CA GLU A 69 14.50 -2.94 15.77
C GLU A 69 12.99 -3.12 15.51
N GLU A 70 12.57 -4.34 15.14
CA GLU A 70 11.14 -4.69 14.95
C GLU A 70 10.33 -4.55 16.26
N GLN A 71 10.93 -4.84 17.42
CA GLN A 71 10.29 -4.67 18.72
C GLN A 71 10.07 -3.18 19.04
N ASN A 72 11.09 -2.35 18.84
CA ASN A 72 10.98 -0.92 19.11
C ASN A 72 9.92 -0.29 18.22
N GLU A 73 9.91 -0.61 16.93
CA GLU A 73 8.90 -0.13 15.97
C GLU A 73 7.48 -0.53 16.40
N LYS A 74 7.29 -1.76 16.88
CA LYS A 74 5.99 -2.23 17.40
C LYS A 74 5.56 -1.50 18.66
N ILE A 75 6.49 -1.28 19.60
CA ILE A 75 6.20 -0.57 20.85
C ILE A 75 5.83 0.87 20.55
N GLU A 76 6.60 1.54 19.69
CA GLU A 76 6.33 2.91 19.25
C GLU A 76 4.97 3.01 18.55
N ALA A 77 4.66 2.07 17.65
CA ALA A 77 3.35 2.00 17.01
C ALA A 77 2.21 1.77 18.01
N MET A 78 2.35 0.88 18.98
CA MET A 78 1.31 0.65 20.00
C MET A 78 1.11 1.88 20.90
N LEU A 79 2.18 2.55 21.31
CA LEU A 79 2.12 3.73 22.18
C LEU A 79 1.61 4.98 21.46
N LYS A 80 1.84 5.10 20.16
CA LYS A 80 1.40 6.25 19.39
C LYS A 80 -0.12 6.42 19.46
N SER A 81 -0.60 7.63 19.73
CA SER A 81 -2.05 7.90 19.83
C SER A 81 -2.74 7.61 18.49
N LEU A 82 -4.01 7.22 18.54
CA LEU A 82 -4.81 6.95 17.32
C LEU A 82 -4.87 8.19 16.42
N GLU A 83 -4.97 9.38 17.00
CA GLU A 83 -4.93 10.64 16.27
C GLU A 83 -3.58 10.86 15.57
N ASN A 84 -2.46 10.49 16.20
CA ASN A 84 -1.15 10.60 15.59
C ASN A 84 -0.93 9.56 14.48
N HIS A 85 -1.53 8.36 14.60
CA HIS A 85 -1.58 7.39 13.50
C HIS A 85 -2.36 7.93 12.30
N ALA A 86 -3.48 8.61 12.54
CA ALA A 86 -4.27 9.25 11.48
C ALA A 86 -3.56 10.49 10.88
N LYS A 87 -2.84 11.27 11.70
CA LYS A 87 -2.13 12.48 11.28
C LYS A 87 -0.84 12.21 10.51
N GLU A 88 -0.02 11.24 10.91
CA GLU A 88 1.22 10.93 10.17
C GLU A 88 0.93 10.50 8.72
N GLY A 89 -0.11 9.69 8.50
CA GLY A 89 -0.56 9.37 7.14
C GLY A 89 -0.99 10.60 6.31
N SER A 90 -1.40 11.70 6.96
CA SER A 90 -1.79 12.97 6.34
C SER A 90 -0.62 13.95 6.19
N ASP A 91 0.34 13.95 7.11
CA ASP A 91 1.42 14.92 7.18
C ASP A 91 2.67 14.45 6.38
N ASP A 92 2.97 13.15 6.33
CA ASP A 92 3.95 12.59 5.38
C ASP A 92 3.58 12.90 3.92
N ALA A 93 2.27 12.98 3.65
CA ALA A 93 1.74 13.36 2.35
C ALA A 93 1.96 14.83 2.01
N LYS A 94 2.19 15.73 2.99
CA LYS A 94 2.34 17.18 2.79
C LYS A 94 3.80 17.61 2.62
N ASP A 95 4.72 17.14 3.46
CA ASP A 95 6.11 17.61 3.46
C ASP A 95 6.90 17.16 2.23
N ASN A 96 6.57 15.99 1.69
CA ASN A 96 7.12 15.48 0.42
C ASN A 96 6.17 15.66 -0.77
N ALA A 97 5.03 16.34 -0.59
CA ALA A 97 3.93 16.41 -1.56
C ALA A 97 4.40 16.77 -2.97
N LEU A 98 5.27 17.78 -3.11
CA LEU A 98 5.72 18.25 -4.41
C LEU A 98 6.63 17.23 -5.10
N LYS A 99 7.62 16.66 -4.38
CA LYS A 99 8.55 15.67 -4.94
C LYS A 99 7.81 14.39 -5.33
N VAL A 100 6.91 13.93 -4.47
CA VAL A 100 6.04 12.76 -4.68
C VAL A 100 5.11 13.00 -5.87
N ARG A 101 4.45 14.17 -5.94
CA ARG A 101 3.54 14.50 -7.04
C ARG A 101 4.26 14.58 -8.38
N ILE A 102 5.47 15.17 -8.41
CA ILE A 102 6.33 15.17 -9.60
C ILE A 102 6.70 13.74 -9.98
N ALA A 103 7.12 12.89 -9.03
CA ALA A 103 7.48 11.49 -9.30
C ALA A 103 6.32 10.72 -9.94
N ILE A 104 5.11 10.85 -9.39
CA ILE A 104 3.91 10.17 -9.87
C ILE A 104 3.51 10.70 -11.25
N GLN A 105 3.42 12.02 -11.42
CA GLN A 105 2.98 12.62 -12.69
C GLN A 105 3.99 12.38 -13.82
N ALA A 106 5.27 12.57 -13.54
CA ALA A 106 6.33 12.31 -14.52
C ALA A 106 6.33 10.83 -14.93
N SER A 107 6.28 9.90 -13.97
CA SER A 107 6.26 8.48 -14.30
C SER A 107 5.02 8.07 -15.08
N PHE A 108 3.84 8.61 -14.74
CA PHE A 108 2.62 8.34 -15.51
C PHE A 108 2.74 8.83 -16.96
N ILE A 109 3.18 10.08 -17.17
CA ILE A 109 3.36 10.66 -18.51
C ILE A 109 4.40 9.87 -19.30
N CYS A 110 5.54 9.57 -18.69
CA CYS A 110 6.58 8.76 -19.33
C CYS A 110 6.07 7.37 -19.67
N ASN A 111 5.38 6.65 -18.77
CA ASN A 111 4.83 5.33 -19.06
C ASN A 111 3.85 5.37 -20.25
N CYS A 112 3.01 6.40 -20.35
CA CYS A 112 2.14 6.61 -21.52
C CYS A 112 2.93 6.83 -22.82
N LEU A 113 3.99 7.66 -22.80
CA LEU A 113 4.82 7.90 -23.99
C LEU A 113 5.63 6.66 -24.39
N LEU A 114 6.17 5.94 -23.40
CA LEU A 114 6.95 4.72 -23.60
C LEU A 114 6.09 3.58 -24.13
N SER A 115 4.83 3.47 -23.68
CA SER A 115 3.84 2.55 -24.23
C SER A 115 3.70 2.69 -25.75
N VAL A 116 3.52 3.93 -26.25
CA VAL A 116 3.43 4.20 -27.69
C VAL A 116 4.73 3.86 -28.41
N LEU A 117 5.88 4.25 -27.83
CA LEU A 117 7.19 4.01 -28.42
C LEU A 117 7.53 2.51 -28.52
N GLN A 118 7.22 1.74 -27.49
CA GLN A 118 7.47 0.30 -27.48
C GLN A 118 6.48 -0.46 -28.36
N LEU A 119 5.21 -0.04 -28.42
CA LEU A 119 4.26 -0.59 -29.37
C LEU A 119 4.74 -0.40 -30.82
N TYR A 120 5.25 0.79 -31.14
CA TYR A 120 5.90 1.04 -32.43
C TYR A 120 7.10 0.10 -32.65
N ALA A 121 7.97 -0.06 -31.63
CA ALA A 121 9.15 -0.93 -31.73
C ALA A 121 8.77 -2.40 -31.97
N ALA A 122 7.75 -2.90 -31.28
CA ALA A 122 7.25 -4.27 -31.42
C ALA A 122 6.65 -4.53 -32.81
N ILE A 123 5.79 -3.63 -33.31
CA ILE A 123 5.15 -3.78 -34.62
C ILE A 123 6.19 -3.68 -35.75
N SER A 124 7.14 -2.76 -35.65
CA SER A 124 8.12 -2.52 -36.71
C SER A 124 9.27 -3.52 -36.75
N SER A 125 9.64 -4.12 -35.61
CA SER A 125 10.71 -5.12 -35.57
C SER A 125 10.25 -6.55 -35.87
N LEU A 126 8.95 -6.84 -35.72
CA LEU A 126 8.40 -8.20 -35.69
C LEU A 126 9.10 -9.11 -34.65
N SER A 127 9.81 -8.54 -33.67
CA SER A 127 10.54 -9.28 -32.63
C SER A 127 9.59 -9.67 -31.49
N LEU A 128 9.61 -10.95 -31.14
CA LEU A 128 8.76 -11.49 -30.08
C LEU A 128 9.18 -11.00 -28.70
N SER A 129 10.48 -10.80 -28.44
CA SER A 129 10.93 -10.19 -27.17
C SER A 129 10.42 -8.76 -27.04
N PHE A 130 10.43 -7.97 -28.13
CA PHE A 130 9.89 -6.61 -28.10
C PHE A 130 8.38 -6.56 -27.97
N PHE A 131 7.65 -7.55 -28.51
CA PHE A 131 6.23 -7.68 -28.23
C PHE A 131 5.96 -7.98 -26.75
N ALA A 132 6.79 -8.81 -26.11
CA ALA A 132 6.68 -9.10 -24.69
C ALA A 132 6.93 -7.86 -23.81
N THR A 133 7.97 -7.08 -24.12
CA THR A 133 8.22 -5.81 -23.39
C THR A 133 7.13 -4.77 -23.65
N ALA A 134 6.63 -4.68 -24.89
CA ALA A 134 5.58 -3.73 -25.26
C ALA A 134 4.24 -4.06 -24.61
N ALA A 135 3.89 -5.35 -24.47
CA ALA A 135 2.70 -5.76 -23.75
C ALA A 135 2.69 -5.23 -22.32
N ASP A 136 3.80 -5.39 -21.60
CA ASP A 136 3.97 -4.88 -20.24
C ASP A 136 3.78 -3.35 -20.21
N SER A 137 4.56 -2.62 -21.01
CA SER A 137 4.51 -1.15 -21.04
C SER A 137 3.18 -0.57 -21.54
N VAL A 138 2.40 -1.30 -22.35
CA VAL A 138 1.10 -0.84 -22.86
C VAL A 138 0.00 -1.05 -21.83
N PHE A 139 -0.01 -2.20 -21.16
CA PHE A 139 -1.06 -2.54 -20.22
C PHE A 139 -0.91 -1.80 -18.88
N ASP A 140 0.30 -1.38 -18.50
CA ASP A 140 0.54 -0.66 -17.24
C ASP A 140 -0.17 0.70 -17.13
N PRO A 141 -0.08 1.63 -18.12
CA PRO A 141 -0.88 2.85 -18.08
C PRO A 141 -2.39 2.59 -18.06
N GLY A 142 -2.83 1.56 -18.81
CA GLY A 142 -4.23 1.16 -18.86
C GLY A 142 -4.73 0.67 -17.49
N ALA A 143 -3.93 -0.16 -16.82
CA ALA A 143 -4.20 -0.66 -15.48
C ALA A 143 -4.27 0.48 -14.47
N ASN A 144 -3.29 1.38 -14.49
CA ASN A 144 -3.26 2.55 -13.61
C ASN A 144 -4.50 3.43 -13.80
N TYR A 145 -4.94 3.64 -15.05
CA TYR A 145 -6.15 4.38 -15.34
C TYR A 145 -7.41 3.69 -14.80
N ILE A 146 -7.61 2.40 -15.12
CA ILE A 146 -8.78 1.63 -14.70
C ILE A 146 -8.83 1.47 -13.18
N LEU A 147 -7.71 1.16 -12.54
CA LEU A 147 -7.61 0.95 -11.10
C LEU A 147 -7.85 2.25 -10.33
N ASN A 148 -7.29 3.39 -10.80
CA ASN A 148 -7.59 4.70 -10.22
C ASN A 148 -9.08 5.06 -10.40
N TRP A 149 -9.69 4.71 -11.54
CA TRP A 149 -11.11 4.90 -11.74
C TRP A 149 -11.95 4.04 -10.77
N LEU A 150 -11.60 2.76 -10.59
CA LEU A 150 -12.24 1.86 -9.62
C LEU A 150 -12.06 2.34 -8.18
N HIS A 151 -10.87 2.84 -7.84
CA HIS A 151 -10.59 3.43 -6.53
C HIS A 151 -11.45 4.68 -6.27
N ARG A 152 -11.58 5.58 -7.24
CA ARG A 152 -12.51 6.72 -7.09
C ARG A 152 -13.96 6.27 -6.97
N ARG A 153 -14.32 5.17 -7.63
CA ARG A 153 -15.66 4.60 -7.58
C ARG A 153 -15.95 3.90 -6.26
N SER A 154 -14.97 3.26 -5.63
CA SER A 154 -15.10 2.58 -4.33
C SER A 154 -15.46 3.57 -3.21
N HIS A 155 -14.91 4.79 -3.25
CA HIS A 155 -15.27 5.85 -2.30
C HIS A 155 -16.65 6.47 -2.53
N ARG A 156 -17.29 6.24 -3.69
CA ARG A 156 -18.58 6.82 -4.07
C ARG A 156 -19.66 5.75 -4.28
N VAL A 157 -19.52 4.59 -3.65
CA VAL A 157 -20.57 3.56 -3.70
C VAL A 157 -21.78 4.01 -2.90
N ASP A 158 -22.97 3.67 -3.41
CA ASP A 158 -24.21 3.93 -2.69
C ASP A 158 -24.34 2.92 -1.52
N PRO A 159 -24.40 3.39 -0.26
CA PRO A 159 -24.52 2.50 0.90
C PRO A 159 -25.76 1.61 0.88
N HIS A 160 -26.85 2.03 0.22
CA HIS A 160 -28.06 1.21 0.13
C HIS A 160 -27.86 -0.02 -0.75
N LYS A 161 -27.04 0.11 -1.81
CA LYS A 161 -26.74 -0.99 -2.73
C LYS A 161 -25.55 -1.81 -2.28
N TYR A 162 -24.57 -1.17 -1.64
CA TYR A 162 -23.34 -1.79 -1.15
C TYR A 162 -23.12 -1.42 0.32
N PRO A 163 -23.86 -2.06 1.25
CA PRO A 163 -23.77 -1.73 2.68
C PRO A 163 -22.42 -2.11 3.29
N GLY A 164 -21.72 -3.09 2.71
CA GLY A 164 -20.37 -3.48 3.12
C GLY A 164 -19.25 -2.60 2.57
N GLY A 165 -19.57 -1.44 1.99
CA GLY A 165 -18.60 -0.51 1.44
C GLY A 165 -18.10 -0.88 0.04
N GLY A 166 -17.12 -0.10 -0.42
CA GLY A 166 -16.61 -0.15 -1.79
C GLY A 166 -15.24 -0.79 -1.93
N ALA A 167 -14.56 -1.14 -0.83
CA ALA A 167 -13.16 -1.57 -0.85
C ALA A 167 -12.91 -2.85 -1.68
N ARG A 168 -13.94 -3.68 -1.88
CA ARG A 168 -13.84 -4.88 -2.73
C ARG A 168 -13.73 -4.56 -4.23
N LEU A 169 -14.20 -3.39 -4.68
CA LEU A 169 -14.18 -3.02 -6.11
C LEU A 169 -12.75 -2.86 -6.64
N THR A 170 -11.83 -2.36 -5.83
CA THR A 170 -10.42 -2.20 -6.20
C THR A 170 -9.74 -3.56 -6.31
N THR A 171 -9.95 -4.46 -5.34
CA THR A 171 -9.48 -5.85 -5.39
C THR A 171 -10.01 -6.61 -6.61
N ILE A 172 -11.31 -6.47 -6.93
CA ILE A 172 -11.89 -7.07 -8.13
C ILE A 172 -11.19 -6.53 -9.39
N GLY A 173 -10.92 -5.23 -9.44
CA GLY A 173 -10.11 -4.61 -10.50
C GLY A 173 -8.74 -5.24 -10.68
N ASN A 174 -8.01 -5.40 -9.57
CA ASN A 174 -6.68 -6.04 -9.55
C ASN A 174 -6.74 -7.48 -10.07
N ILE A 175 -7.77 -8.24 -9.71
CA ILE A 175 -7.97 -9.62 -10.18
C ILE A 175 -8.21 -9.65 -11.69
N VAL A 176 -9.14 -8.84 -12.20
CA VAL A 176 -9.47 -8.77 -13.64
C VAL A 176 -8.24 -8.39 -14.46
N TYR A 177 -7.48 -7.39 -13.98
CA TYR A 177 -6.24 -6.98 -14.63
C TYR A 177 -5.17 -8.07 -14.61
N SER A 178 -4.99 -8.76 -13.47
CA SER A 178 -4.05 -9.89 -13.36
C SER A 178 -4.37 -10.99 -14.39
N PHE A 179 -5.66 -11.30 -14.60
CA PHE A 179 -6.07 -12.26 -15.63
C PHE A 179 -5.85 -11.77 -17.06
N ALA A 180 -6.05 -10.48 -17.33
CA ALA A 180 -5.74 -9.90 -18.63
C ALA A 180 -4.24 -10.05 -18.95
N MET A 181 -3.36 -9.71 -18.01
CA MET A 181 -1.91 -9.88 -18.16
C MET A 181 -1.49 -11.34 -18.31
N LEU A 182 -2.11 -12.24 -17.53
CA LEU A 182 -1.89 -13.68 -17.67
C LEU A 182 -2.26 -14.17 -19.08
N THR A 183 -3.39 -13.71 -19.62
CA THR A 183 -3.86 -14.08 -20.96
C THR A 183 -2.88 -13.61 -22.04
N VAL A 184 -2.47 -12.33 -21.99
CA VAL A 184 -1.50 -11.76 -22.94
C VAL A 184 -0.17 -12.52 -22.89
N SER A 185 0.28 -12.87 -21.69
CA SER A 185 1.53 -13.62 -21.50
C SER A 185 1.45 -15.05 -22.03
N ILE A 186 0.31 -15.74 -21.86
CA ILE A 186 0.08 -17.07 -22.44
C ILE A 186 0.07 -17.01 -23.98
N ILE A 187 -0.58 -16.00 -24.56
CA ILE A 187 -0.60 -15.77 -26.01
C ILE A 187 0.83 -15.56 -26.53
N LEU A 188 1.64 -14.78 -25.82
CA LEU A 188 3.05 -14.55 -26.15
C LEU A 188 3.89 -15.82 -26.12
N VAL A 189 3.70 -16.66 -25.10
CA VAL A 189 4.35 -17.99 -25.04
C VAL A 189 3.93 -18.84 -26.23
N ALA A 190 2.63 -18.87 -26.57
CA ALA A 190 2.13 -19.64 -27.70
C ALA A 190 2.72 -19.17 -29.04
N PHE A 191 2.77 -17.86 -29.29
CA PHE A 191 3.40 -17.31 -30.48
C PHE A 191 4.90 -17.59 -30.53
N SER A 192 5.58 -17.52 -29.40
CA SER A 192 7.02 -17.82 -29.34
C SER A 192 7.33 -19.29 -29.56
N ILE A 193 6.50 -20.21 -29.06
CA ILE A 193 6.61 -21.65 -29.35
C ILE A 193 6.30 -21.93 -30.83
N GLN A 194 5.27 -21.28 -31.37
CA GLN A 194 4.92 -21.41 -32.79
C GLN A 194 6.07 -20.97 -33.69
N ASP A 195 6.66 -19.81 -33.42
CA ASP A 195 7.82 -19.29 -34.13
C ASP A 195 8.98 -20.28 -34.10
N LEU A 196 9.29 -20.84 -32.92
CA LEU A 196 10.30 -21.89 -32.76
C LEU A 196 10.02 -23.16 -33.59
N ALA A 197 8.75 -23.56 -33.69
CA ALA A 197 8.35 -24.81 -34.35
C ALA A 197 8.20 -24.66 -35.88
N THR A 198 7.84 -23.47 -36.36
CA THR A 198 7.57 -23.22 -37.79
C THR A 198 8.72 -22.56 -38.53
N HIS A 199 9.82 -22.22 -37.83
CA HIS A 199 10.96 -21.56 -38.42
C HIS A 199 11.54 -22.34 -39.62
N LYS A 200 11.69 -21.66 -40.75
CA LYS A 200 12.30 -22.21 -41.97
C LYS A 200 13.71 -21.66 -42.14
N ALA A 201 14.64 -22.51 -42.60
CA ALA A 201 16.01 -22.08 -42.87
C ALA A 201 16.02 -20.95 -43.92
N GLY A 202 16.49 -19.76 -43.53
CA GLY A 202 16.53 -18.55 -44.36
C GLY A 202 15.66 -17.40 -43.85
N ASP A 203 14.85 -17.60 -42.80
CA ASP A 203 14.02 -16.57 -42.17
C ASP A 203 14.81 -15.81 -41.08
N GLU A 204 15.97 -15.27 -41.45
CA GLU A 204 16.82 -14.55 -40.51
C GLU A 204 16.20 -13.19 -40.19
N ASN A 205 15.76 -13.00 -38.94
CA ASN A 205 15.24 -11.72 -38.46
C ASN A 205 16.34 -10.66 -38.56
N GLU A 206 16.26 -9.79 -39.56
CA GLU A 206 17.15 -8.64 -39.67
C GLU A 206 16.97 -7.71 -38.46
N LEU A 207 18.08 -7.27 -37.88
CA LEU A 207 18.03 -6.38 -36.72
C LEU A 207 17.46 -5.03 -37.13
N HIS A 208 16.20 -4.76 -36.77
CA HIS A 208 15.59 -3.46 -36.98
C HIS A 208 16.17 -2.44 -35.97
N VAL A 209 17.27 -1.80 -36.37
CA VAL A 209 18.01 -0.80 -35.57
C VAL A 209 17.08 0.26 -34.93
N PRO A 210 16.08 0.82 -35.65
CA PRO A 210 15.17 1.79 -35.04
C PRO A 210 14.38 1.23 -33.85
N SER A 211 13.98 -0.04 -33.87
CA SER A 211 13.27 -0.68 -32.75
C SER A 211 14.18 -0.90 -31.55
N VAL A 212 15.42 -1.32 -31.78
CA VAL A 212 16.42 -1.47 -30.71
C VAL A 212 16.69 -0.11 -30.05
N VAL A 213 16.81 0.96 -30.85
CA VAL A 213 16.96 2.32 -30.34
C VAL A 213 15.73 2.76 -29.57
N ALA A 214 14.52 2.49 -30.07
CA ALA A 214 13.27 2.84 -29.40
C ALA A 214 13.15 2.18 -28.01
N VAL A 215 13.42 0.88 -27.91
CA VAL A 215 13.43 0.17 -26.60
C VAL A 215 14.61 0.62 -25.74
N GLY A 216 15.75 0.98 -26.34
CA GLY A 216 16.89 1.57 -25.65
C GLY A 216 16.59 2.95 -25.02
N VAL A 217 15.82 3.80 -25.71
CA VAL A 217 15.30 5.06 -25.16
C VAL A 217 14.33 4.79 -24.02
N ALA A 218 13.49 3.75 -24.14
CA ALA A 218 12.60 3.33 -23.05
C ALA A 218 13.38 2.89 -21.81
N PHE A 219 14.41 2.05 -22.00
CA PHE A 219 15.33 1.64 -20.93
C PHE A 219 16.00 2.84 -20.26
N LEU A 220 16.55 3.78 -21.04
CA LEU A 220 17.21 4.97 -20.49
C LEU A 220 16.23 5.87 -19.72
N THR A 221 15.02 6.06 -20.25
CA THR A 221 13.98 6.86 -19.60
C THR A 221 13.57 6.22 -18.27
N LYS A 222 13.33 4.91 -18.25
CA LYS A 222 13.04 4.15 -17.02
C LYS A 222 14.20 4.19 -16.04
N LEU A 223 15.46 4.21 -16.52
CA LEU A 223 16.65 4.32 -15.66
C LEU A 223 16.69 5.68 -14.95
N LEU A 224 16.41 6.76 -15.66
CA LEU A 224 16.35 8.10 -15.08
C LEU A 224 15.21 8.21 -14.04
N LEU A 225 14.03 7.67 -14.35
CA LEU A 225 12.90 7.61 -13.42
C LEU A 225 13.22 6.75 -12.20
N PHE A 226 13.88 5.61 -12.39
CA PHE A 226 14.36 4.74 -11.31
C PHE A 226 15.33 5.48 -10.39
N LEU A 227 16.31 6.22 -10.92
CA LEU A 227 17.25 7.00 -10.11
C LEU A 227 16.56 8.13 -9.34
N TYR A 228 15.60 8.81 -9.97
CA TYR A 228 14.81 9.85 -9.32
C TYR A 228 13.92 9.30 -8.19
N CYS A 229 13.23 8.20 -8.46
CA CYS A 229 12.39 7.53 -7.46
C CYS A 229 13.25 6.88 -6.36
N TYR A 230 14.46 6.41 -6.66
CA TYR A 230 15.39 5.89 -5.65
C TYR A 230 15.76 6.96 -4.62
N SER A 231 16.00 8.19 -5.06
CA SER A 231 16.31 9.31 -4.15
C SER A 231 15.13 9.74 -3.28
N THR A 232 13.90 9.42 -3.68
CA THR A 232 12.66 9.83 -3.00
C THR A 232 11.84 8.64 -2.48
N ARG A 233 12.39 7.42 -2.51
CA ARG A 233 11.66 6.18 -2.19
C ARG A 233 11.16 6.11 -0.75
N ASN A 234 11.84 6.75 0.18
CA ASN A 234 11.45 6.78 1.60
C ASN A 234 10.41 7.86 1.90
N SER A 235 10.02 8.67 0.92
CA SER A 235 9.11 9.80 1.11
C SER A 235 7.63 9.41 1.05
N SER A 236 7.29 8.29 0.39
CA SER A 236 5.91 7.80 0.29
C SER A 236 5.89 6.35 -0.18
N SER A 237 4.96 5.55 0.34
CA SER A 237 4.69 4.18 -0.12
C SER A 237 4.38 4.13 -1.64
N GLN A 238 3.73 5.16 -2.19
CA GLN A 238 3.44 5.23 -3.63
C GLN A 238 4.70 5.36 -4.47
N VAL A 239 5.69 6.14 -4.02
CA VAL A 239 6.98 6.29 -4.72
C VAL A 239 7.82 5.03 -4.59
N GLN A 240 7.73 4.32 -3.47
CA GLN A 240 8.37 3.02 -3.32
C GLN A 240 7.82 2.00 -4.33
N VAL A 241 6.50 1.88 -4.46
CA VAL A 241 5.86 0.99 -5.44
C VAL A 241 6.31 1.35 -6.87
N LEU A 242 6.33 2.64 -7.19
CA LEU A 242 6.78 3.14 -8.49
C LEU A 242 8.26 2.88 -8.77
N TRP A 243 9.10 2.91 -7.73
CA TRP A 243 10.50 2.53 -7.85
C TRP A 243 10.67 1.03 -8.12
N GLU A 244 9.86 0.19 -7.46
CA GLU A 244 9.86 -1.26 -7.69
C GLU A 244 9.38 -1.60 -9.11
N ASP A 245 8.37 -0.87 -9.61
CA ASP A 245 7.88 -0.91 -10.99
C ASP A 245 8.99 -0.59 -12.00
N HIS A 246 9.59 0.60 -11.93
CA HIS A 246 10.67 1.00 -12.83
C HIS A 246 11.87 0.04 -12.78
N ARG A 247 12.15 -0.56 -11.61
CA ARG A 247 13.22 -1.56 -11.47
C ARG A 247 12.89 -2.82 -12.27
N ASN A 248 11.67 -3.34 -12.16
CA ASN A 248 11.26 -4.55 -12.86
C ASN A 248 11.26 -4.31 -14.38
N ASP A 249 10.80 -3.14 -14.82
CA ASP A 249 10.80 -2.76 -16.24
C ASP A 249 12.20 -2.62 -16.81
N LEU A 250 13.16 -2.14 -16.03
CA LEU A 250 14.56 -2.11 -16.46
C LEU A 250 15.10 -3.52 -16.72
N PHE A 251 14.75 -4.49 -15.86
CA PHE A 251 15.13 -5.88 -16.08
C PHE A 251 14.46 -6.45 -17.33
N ILE A 252 13.15 -6.25 -17.50
CA ILE A 252 12.39 -6.78 -18.64
C ILE A 252 12.84 -6.14 -19.96
N ASN A 253 12.92 -4.81 -20.03
CA ASN A 253 13.38 -4.09 -21.22
C ASN A 253 14.85 -4.38 -21.55
N GLY A 254 15.72 -4.41 -20.55
CA GLY A 254 17.14 -4.72 -20.73
C GLY A 254 17.34 -6.15 -21.25
N PHE A 255 16.60 -7.10 -20.70
CA PHE A 255 16.62 -8.49 -21.16
C PHE A 255 16.04 -8.62 -22.57
N GLY A 256 14.94 -7.92 -22.88
CA GLY A 256 14.36 -7.90 -24.23
C GLY A 256 15.29 -7.33 -25.30
N ILE A 257 16.01 -6.24 -25.01
CA ILE A 257 17.06 -5.69 -25.91
C ILE A 257 18.16 -6.73 -26.14
N PHE A 258 18.60 -7.39 -25.07
CA PHE A 258 19.64 -8.41 -25.14
C PHE A 258 19.21 -9.60 -26.00
N THR A 259 18.03 -10.18 -25.75
CA THR A 259 17.55 -11.37 -26.46
C THR A 259 17.20 -11.08 -27.91
N SER A 260 16.60 -9.93 -28.21
CA SER A 260 16.34 -9.48 -29.58
C SER A 260 17.64 -9.27 -30.37
N SER A 261 18.62 -8.56 -29.77
CA SER A 261 19.92 -8.30 -30.42
C SER A 261 20.75 -9.57 -30.63
N ALA A 262 20.74 -10.48 -29.64
CA ALA A 262 21.40 -11.77 -29.73
C ALA A 262 20.68 -12.71 -30.73
N GLY A 263 19.36 -12.63 -30.82
CA GLY A 263 18.53 -13.31 -31.82
C GLY A 263 18.99 -13.00 -33.24
N ALA A 264 19.13 -11.72 -33.55
CA ALA A 264 19.51 -11.26 -34.88
C ALA A 264 21.00 -11.47 -35.25
N LYS A 265 21.92 -11.43 -34.26
CA LYS A 265 23.38 -11.49 -34.55
C LYS A 265 24.05 -12.84 -34.26
N ILE A 266 23.50 -13.63 -33.33
CA ILE A 266 24.15 -14.86 -32.84
C ILE A 266 23.36 -16.08 -33.32
N ARG A 267 22.11 -16.22 -32.89
CA ARG A 267 21.22 -17.32 -33.29
C ARG A 267 19.76 -16.89 -33.20
N TRP A 268 19.01 -17.13 -34.27
CA TRP A 268 17.60 -16.75 -34.42
C TRP A 268 16.71 -17.14 -33.23
N TRP A 269 16.90 -18.35 -32.66
CA TRP A 269 16.05 -18.87 -31.59
C TRP A 269 16.17 -18.11 -30.26
N ILE A 270 17.20 -17.28 -30.09
CA ILE A 270 17.42 -16.55 -28.82
C ILE A 270 16.31 -15.53 -28.57
N ASP A 271 15.78 -14.90 -29.62
CA ASP A 271 14.67 -13.94 -29.49
C ASP A 271 13.37 -14.60 -28.98
N PRO A 272 12.80 -15.61 -29.66
CA PRO A 272 11.62 -16.30 -29.17
C PRO A 272 11.85 -17.04 -27.83
N MET A 273 13.05 -17.57 -27.57
CA MET A 273 13.35 -18.12 -26.23
C MET A 273 13.38 -17.03 -25.14
N GLY A 274 13.90 -15.85 -25.47
CA GLY A 274 13.88 -14.68 -24.60
C GLY A 274 12.46 -14.26 -24.25
N ALA A 275 11.59 -14.16 -25.27
CA ALA A 275 10.17 -13.87 -25.11
C ALA A 275 9.47 -14.89 -24.20
N ILE A 276 9.71 -16.20 -24.38
CA ILE A 276 9.17 -17.25 -23.50
C ILE A 276 9.60 -17.02 -22.06
N LEU A 277 10.90 -16.76 -21.82
CA LEU A 277 11.41 -16.57 -20.47
C LEU A 277 10.77 -15.35 -19.79
N ILE A 278 10.68 -14.22 -20.50
CA ILE A 278 10.02 -13.00 -20.02
C ILE A 278 8.56 -13.32 -19.68
N SER A 279 7.81 -13.93 -20.59
CA SER A 279 6.40 -14.23 -20.38
C SER A 279 6.17 -15.21 -19.23
N VAL A 280 7.05 -16.21 -19.02
CA VAL A 280 6.96 -17.12 -17.87
C VAL A 280 7.15 -16.39 -16.55
N VAL A 281 8.10 -15.45 -16.47
CA VAL A 281 8.31 -14.62 -15.28
C VAL A 281 7.06 -13.77 -14.98
N ILE A 282 6.48 -13.15 -16.02
CA ILE A 282 5.24 -12.37 -15.91
C ILE A 282 4.08 -13.25 -15.44
N ILE A 283 3.92 -14.46 -16.01
CA ILE A 283 2.89 -15.43 -15.60
C ILE A 283 3.01 -15.79 -14.11
N VAL A 284 4.22 -16.12 -13.64
CA VAL A 284 4.44 -16.49 -12.22
C VAL A 284 4.14 -15.30 -11.31
N SER A 285 4.57 -14.09 -11.68
CA SER A 285 4.32 -12.87 -10.93
C SER A 285 2.82 -12.59 -10.79
N TRP A 286 2.09 -12.52 -11.91
CA TRP A 286 0.66 -12.22 -11.89
C TRP A 286 -0.20 -13.33 -11.30
N THR A 287 0.22 -14.59 -11.43
CA THR A 287 -0.47 -15.71 -10.76
C THR A 287 -0.38 -15.57 -9.25
N ARG A 288 0.82 -15.24 -8.72
CA ARG A 288 1.00 -15.00 -7.28
C ARG A 288 0.15 -13.81 -6.81
N THR A 289 0.16 -12.71 -7.55
CA THR A 289 -0.66 -11.53 -7.24
C THR A 289 -2.15 -11.88 -7.25
N SER A 290 -2.61 -12.63 -8.26
CA SER A 290 -4.01 -13.06 -8.36
C SER A 290 -4.45 -13.89 -7.14
N ILE A 291 -3.64 -14.86 -6.72
CA ILE A 291 -3.91 -15.69 -5.53
C ILE A 291 -4.02 -14.82 -4.27
N GLU A 292 -3.16 -13.82 -4.11
CA GLU A 292 -3.19 -12.89 -2.98
C GLU A 292 -4.46 -12.03 -2.99
N GLN A 293 -4.82 -11.46 -4.13
CA GLN A 293 -6.04 -10.65 -4.28
C GLN A 293 -7.32 -11.49 -4.06
N PHE A 294 -7.35 -12.74 -4.52
CA PHE A 294 -8.42 -13.67 -4.17
C PHE A 294 -8.49 -13.95 -2.67
N GLY A 295 -7.32 -14.08 -2.01
CA GLY A 295 -7.24 -14.20 -0.56
C GLY A 295 -7.82 -12.99 0.16
N HIS A 296 -7.57 -11.77 -0.34
CA HIS A 296 -8.16 -10.55 0.22
C HIS A 296 -9.69 -10.50 0.06
N LEU A 297 -10.20 -11.00 -1.07
CA LEU A 297 -11.64 -11.12 -1.28
C LEU A 297 -12.30 -12.20 -0.40
N ALA A 298 -11.55 -13.28 -0.10
CA ALA A 298 -11.99 -14.39 0.73
C ALA A 298 -11.90 -14.13 2.25
N GLY A 299 -11.43 -12.95 2.68
CA GLY A 299 -11.31 -12.64 4.10
C GLY A 299 -10.06 -13.21 4.76
N LYS A 300 -8.91 -13.24 4.06
CA LYS A 300 -7.62 -13.56 4.67
C LYS A 300 -7.38 -12.68 5.90
N THR A 301 -6.82 -13.26 6.96
CA THR A 301 -6.54 -12.54 8.21
C THR A 301 -5.54 -11.40 7.99
N ALA A 302 -5.74 -10.31 8.73
CA ALA A 302 -4.80 -9.20 8.77
C ALA A 302 -3.44 -9.64 9.37
N PRO A 303 -2.36 -8.91 9.09
CA PRO A 303 -1.06 -9.16 9.73
C PRO A 303 -1.18 -9.15 11.25
N HIS A 304 -0.42 -10.04 11.90
CA HIS A 304 -0.44 -10.19 13.36
C HIS A 304 -0.15 -8.88 14.10
N GLU A 305 0.71 -8.04 13.55
CA GLU A 305 1.09 -6.73 14.11
C GLU A 305 -0.09 -5.76 14.15
N PHE A 306 -0.94 -5.77 13.12
CA PHE A 306 -2.15 -4.98 13.09
C PHE A 306 -3.17 -5.48 14.12
N ILE A 307 -3.33 -6.80 14.25
CA ILE A 307 -4.22 -7.39 15.27
C ILE A 307 -3.73 -7.03 16.68
N GLN A 308 -2.42 -7.09 16.94
CA GLN A 308 -1.84 -6.67 18.22
C GLN A 308 -2.08 -5.19 18.52
N LEU A 309 -1.98 -4.32 17.51
CA LEU A 309 -2.29 -2.90 17.65
C LEU A 309 -3.77 -2.71 18.06
N VAL A 310 -4.71 -3.37 17.38
CA VAL A 310 -6.14 -3.29 17.71
C VAL A 310 -6.40 -3.79 19.13
N ILE A 311 -5.85 -4.94 19.52
CA ILE A 311 -5.97 -5.50 20.88
C ILE A 311 -5.45 -4.51 21.92
N TYR A 312 -4.26 -3.96 21.71
CA TYR A 312 -3.67 -3.00 22.63
C TYR A 312 -4.55 -1.74 22.76
N LYS A 313 -5.03 -1.22 21.63
CA LYS A 313 -5.89 -0.03 21.62
C LYS A 313 -7.23 -0.26 22.29
N ALA A 314 -7.86 -1.42 22.07
CA ALA A 314 -9.10 -1.77 22.74
C ALA A 314 -8.92 -1.98 24.25
N LEU A 315 -7.86 -2.68 24.69
CA LEU A 315 -7.57 -2.88 26.13
C LEU A 315 -7.22 -1.60 26.88
N THR A 316 -6.64 -0.62 26.20
CA THR A 316 -6.19 0.64 26.82
C THR A 316 -7.17 1.79 26.65
N PHE A 317 -8.35 1.51 26.09
CA PHE A 317 -9.31 2.53 25.74
C PHE A 317 -10.06 3.10 26.96
N SER A 318 -10.53 2.24 27.85
CA SER A 318 -11.32 2.60 29.03
C SER A 318 -11.05 1.62 30.17
N ASP A 319 -11.06 2.13 31.41
CA ASP A 319 -10.90 1.32 32.63
C ASP A 319 -12.08 0.35 32.85
N GLU A 320 -13.20 0.55 32.15
CA GLU A 320 -14.37 -0.33 32.21
C GLU A 320 -14.19 -1.63 31.39
N ILE A 321 -13.20 -1.65 30.50
CA ILE A 321 -12.89 -2.83 29.70
C ILE A 321 -11.97 -3.71 30.52
N GLU A 322 -12.50 -4.79 31.09
CA GLU A 322 -11.70 -5.69 31.91
C GLU A 322 -10.80 -6.59 31.06
N LYS A 323 -11.34 -7.09 29.94
CA LYS A 323 -10.69 -8.10 29.08
C LYS A 323 -11.16 -7.97 27.63
N ILE A 324 -10.37 -8.56 26.73
CA ILE A 324 -10.79 -8.85 25.36
C ILE A 324 -10.99 -10.36 25.26
N ASP A 325 -12.17 -10.79 24.84
CA ASP A 325 -12.48 -12.21 24.63
C ASP A 325 -11.93 -12.68 23.27
N SER A 326 -12.26 -11.94 22.21
CA SER A 326 -11.82 -12.27 20.85
C SER A 326 -11.55 -11.00 20.04
N CYS A 327 -10.53 -11.05 19.20
CA CYS A 327 -10.21 -9.99 18.26
C CYS A 327 -9.88 -10.63 16.92
N LYS A 328 -10.64 -10.27 15.89
CA LYS A 328 -10.44 -10.72 14.52
C LYS A 328 -10.32 -9.50 13.63
N ALA A 329 -9.30 -9.49 12.79
CA ALA A 329 -9.22 -8.55 11.69
C ALA A 329 -8.96 -9.34 10.41
N TYR A 330 -9.76 -9.08 9.39
CA TYR A 330 -9.69 -9.77 8.11
C TYR A 330 -9.96 -8.82 6.95
N HIS A 331 -9.43 -9.17 5.79
CA HIS A 331 -9.57 -8.36 4.59
C HIS A 331 -11.03 -8.31 4.09
N SER A 332 -11.49 -7.12 3.71
CA SER A 332 -12.67 -6.87 2.89
C SER A 332 -12.21 -6.10 1.66
N GLY A 333 -11.61 -6.83 0.72
CA GLY A 333 -10.85 -6.22 -0.36
C GLY A 333 -9.53 -5.63 0.16
N GLU A 334 -9.21 -4.39 -0.21
CA GLU A 334 -7.94 -3.76 0.18
C GLU A 334 -7.90 -3.33 1.66
N LYS A 335 -9.06 -3.16 2.31
CA LYS A 335 -9.19 -2.72 3.71
C LYS A 335 -9.52 -3.87 4.66
N TYR A 336 -9.56 -3.58 5.96
CA TYR A 336 -9.90 -4.51 7.02
C TYR A 336 -11.30 -4.27 7.58
N ILE A 337 -12.00 -5.37 7.85
CA ILE A 337 -13.07 -5.40 8.84
C ILE A 337 -12.46 -5.89 10.14
N VAL A 338 -12.77 -5.18 11.23
CA VAL A 338 -12.30 -5.49 12.57
C VAL A 338 -13.49 -5.88 13.43
N GLU A 339 -13.42 -7.03 14.08
CA GLU A 339 -14.39 -7.51 15.06
C GLU A 339 -13.67 -7.68 16.39
N VAL A 340 -14.14 -6.97 17.42
CA VAL A 340 -13.58 -7.04 18.78
C VAL A 340 -14.71 -7.32 19.76
N ASP A 341 -14.50 -8.36 20.55
CA ASP A 341 -15.39 -8.78 21.64
C ASP A 341 -14.73 -8.32 22.95
N ILE A 342 -15.30 -7.28 23.59
CA ILE A 342 -14.81 -6.72 24.86
C ILE A 342 -15.66 -7.19 26.03
N VAL A 343 -15.05 -7.33 27.21
CA VAL A 343 -15.75 -7.75 28.42
C VAL A 343 -15.86 -6.60 29.40
N MET A 344 -17.08 -6.31 29.85
CA MET A 344 -17.38 -5.26 30.82
C MET A 344 -18.12 -5.84 32.05
N PRO A 345 -18.07 -5.18 33.22
CA PRO A 345 -18.77 -5.65 34.41
C PRO A 345 -20.29 -5.77 34.18
N PRO A 346 -20.95 -6.84 34.67
CA PRO A 346 -22.39 -7.06 34.50
C PRO A 346 -23.29 -5.96 35.08
N GLU A 347 -22.78 -5.23 36.07
CA GLU A 347 -23.48 -4.13 36.74
C GLU A 347 -23.41 -2.82 35.94
N THR A 348 -22.62 -2.77 34.85
CA THR A 348 -22.50 -1.59 34.01
C THR A 348 -23.83 -1.32 33.30
N PRO A 349 -24.40 -0.11 33.43
CA PRO A 349 -25.68 0.17 32.82
C PRO A 349 -25.55 0.23 31.29
N LEU A 350 -26.54 -0.30 30.56
CA LEU A 350 -26.51 -0.46 29.10
C LEU A 350 -26.14 0.82 28.34
N TRP A 351 -26.60 1.99 28.78
CA TRP A 351 -26.27 3.26 28.14
C TRP A 351 -24.76 3.54 28.18
N LYS A 352 -24.10 3.21 29.29
CA LYS A 352 -22.66 3.42 29.46
C LYS A 352 -21.86 2.41 28.66
N THR A 353 -22.29 1.16 28.67
CA THR A 353 -21.74 0.10 27.83
C THR A 353 -21.82 0.47 26.34
N HIS A 354 -22.96 0.98 25.89
CA HIS A 354 -23.15 1.45 24.52
C HIS A 354 -22.23 2.63 24.18
N ASP A 355 -22.14 3.63 25.05
CA ASP A 355 -21.30 4.81 24.78
C ASP A 355 -19.82 4.43 24.69
N VAL A 356 -19.32 3.58 25.60
CA VAL A 356 -17.93 3.09 25.57
C VAL A 356 -17.66 2.24 24.32
N SER A 357 -18.58 1.35 23.93
CA SER A 357 -18.40 0.49 22.76
C SER A 357 -18.50 1.26 21.45
N GLN A 358 -19.41 2.24 21.36
CA GLN A 358 -19.56 3.12 20.20
C GLN A 358 -18.33 4.02 20.05
N ASP A 359 -17.83 4.61 21.14
CA ASP A 359 -16.63 5.43 21.10
C ASP A 359 -15.40 4.60 20.70
N LEU A 360 -15.28 3.36 21.22
CA LEU A 360 -14.21 2.44 20.81
C LEU A 360 -14.31 2.11 19.32
N GLN A 361 -15.52 1.85 18.81
CA GLN A 361 -15.74 1.58 17.39
C GLN A 361 -15.28 2.77 16.53
N ASP A 362 -15.73 3.98 16.86
CA ASP A 362 -15.38 5.21 16.12
C ASP A 362 -13.88 5.48 16.13
N GLN A 363 -13.18 5.08 17.18
CA GLN A 363 -11.72 5.24 17.31
C GLN A 363 -10.94 4.17 16.52
N LEU A 364 -11.43 2.93 16.48
CA LEU A 364 -10.87 1.88 15.64
C LEU A 364 -11.09 2.18 14.14
N GLU A 365 -12.23 2.76 13.77
CA GLU A 365 -12.51 3.16 12.38
C GLU A 365 -11.62 4.33 11.89
N LYS A 366 -10.97 5.07 12.79
CA LYS A 366 -9.96 6.09 12.43
C LYS A 366 -8.60 5.49 12.07
N LEU A 367 -8.34 4.22 12.40
CA LEU A 367 -7.08 3.58 12.03
C LEU A 367 -6.93 3.49 10.50
N PRO A 368 -5.71 3.68 9.97
CA PRO A 368 -5.47 3.47 8.55
C PRO A 368 -5.84 2.03 8.19
N MET A 369 -6.39 1.84 6.98
CA MET A 369 -6.84 0.55 6.45
C MET A 369 -8.12 -0.05 7.06
N VAL A 370 -8.70 0.49 8.14
CA VAL A 370 -10.00 0.01 8.64
C VAL A 370 -11.13 0.55 7.76
N GLU A 371 -11.99 -0.34 7.28
CA GLU A 371 -13.25 0.02 6.60
C GLU A 371 -14.40 0.11 7.59
N ARG A 372 -14.47 -0.85 8.52
CA ARG A 372 -15.50 -0.92 9.55
C ARG A 372 -14.97 -1.67 10.78
N ALA A 373 -15.39 -1.23 11.96
CA ALA A 373 -15.20 -1.98 13.19
C ALA A 373 -16.55 -2.43 13.75
N PHE A 374 -16.58 -3.61 14.35
CA PHE A 374 -17.70 -4.14 15.10
C PHE A 374 -17.21 -4.41 16.51
N VAL A 375 -17.81 -3.75 17.49
CA VAL A 375 -17.50 -3.94 18.90
C VAL A 375 -18.68 -4.65 19.53
N HIS A 376 -18.48 -5.90 19.92
CA HIS A 376 -19.42 -6.66 20.74
C HIS A 376 -19.03 -6.52 22.20
N VAL A 377 -20.03 -6.41 23.09
CA VAL A 377 -19.79 -6.34 24.53
C VAL A 377 -20.39 -7.55 25.21
N ASP A 378 -19.53 -8.31 25.87
CA ASP A 378 -19.88 -9.44 26.70
C ASP A 378 -19.74 -9.09 28.18
N HIS A 379 -20.47 -9.82 29.01
CA HIS A 379 -20.40 -9.73 30.47
C HIS A 379 -19.68 -10.94 31.09
N GLU A 380 -19.33 -11.95 30.27
CA GLU A 380 -18.61 -13.15 30.68
C GLU A 380 -17.62 -13.64 29.62
N VAL A 381 -16.63 -14.42 30.05
CA VAL A 381 -15.59 -15.02 29.19
C VAL A 381 -15.83 -16.52 28.92
N SER A 382 -16.86 -17.11 29.52
CA SER A 382 -17.13 -18.56 29.47
C SER A 382 -17.91 -19.01 28.22
N HIS A 383 -18.55 -18.08 27.51
CA HIS A 383 -19.44 -18.41 26.42
C HIS A 383 -18.65 -18.94 25.20
N LYS A 384 -19.22 -19.92 24.48
CA LYS A 384 -18.69 -20.29 23.15
C LYS A 384 -19.12 -19.21 22.16
N PRO A 385 -18.25 -18.74 21.25
CA PRO A 385 -18.59 -17.66 20.32
C PRO A 385 -19.92 -17.93 19.63
N GLU A 386 -20.94 -17.11 19.87
CA GLU A 386 -22.32 -17.39 19.45
C GLU A 386 -22.46 -17.56 17.93
N HIS A 387 -21.56 -16.92 17.17
CA HIS A 387 -21.48 -16.96 15.71
C HIS A 387 -20.69 -18.14 15.13
N ARG A 388 -20.13 -19.03 15.97
CA ARG A 388 -19.57 -20.33 15.54
C ARG A 388 -20.49 -21.49 15.94
N LYS A 389 -21.74 -21.45 15.48
CA LYS A 389 -22.49 -22.69 15.30
C LYS A 389 -21.91 -23.38 14.08
N MET A 390 -20.83 -24.14 14.26
CA MET A 390 -20.38 -25.05 13.20
C MET A 390 -21.54 -26.01 12.93
N ILE A 391 -22.14 -25.90 11.75
CA ILE A 391 -23.07 -26.89 11.20
C ILE A 391 -22.23 -27.97 10.53
#